data_AF-A0A8T3WC01-F1
#
_entry.id   AF-A0A8T3WC01-F1
#
_cell.length_a   1.000
_cell.length_b   1.000
_cell.length_c   1.000
_cell.angle_alpha   90.00
_cell.angle_beta   90.00
_cell.angle_gamma   90.00
#
_symmetry.space_group_name_H-M   'P 1'
#
loop_
_entity.id
_entity.type
_entity.pdbx_description
1 polymer ?
#
loop_
_entity_poly.entity_id
_entity_poly.type
_entity_poly.pdbx_seq_one_letter_code
_entity_poly.pdbx_strand_id
1 'polypeptide(L)'
;MQKKGLLLLVFLLITFVYIGFALALVTGSCTVQTKSSCQSQGKYVVGGLSSNTNAHGELPSQNNYNYALCCDFSGTATCSGSNEIYSLSSATNAHAQIPSQTSYTNQICYRDLSCVSTSSSCDSNYPIQMLSLSAYTNAHLSQYGSYSINICCTSPTLVFPPAKSFWSNDGVNTISQISIIPDVTKVKLVFEDKSLSNGTGISFVIYEDDALADDNIRSLSASISSGKAVAEWTIRQQDLDKTPNDYTQFYFIANGTTSNFLSLNITSSSSLNLSNIFTCSDYTTQSYCESDPAEVAEASIPDTIDCSDPSIACFCSWDSATGKCSSAFGELDGNGSLYGTCRVAETQNDPNGCNDGFLTISWTGSWSWSNTNPTHQDPKGLEAKCNAGGTKTLECPAQVQLPFFTMTNIIAAILIIAGIYLILSMKHKPKRKKRSRKKRS
;
A
#
# COMPACT_ATOMS: atom_id res chain seq x y z
N MET A 1 -52.20 -13.70 19.52
CA MET A 1 -51.00 -13.03 20.09
C MET A 1 -50.02 -12.46 19.04
N GLN A 2 -50.28 -12.50 17.72
CA GLN A 2 -49.22 -12.22 16.73
C GLN A 2 -49.08 -10.75 16.23
N LYS A 3 -50.12 -9.91 16.29
CA LYS A 3 -50.03 -8.53 15.73
C LYS A 3 -49.43 -7.49 16.68
N LYS A 4 -49.65 -7.63 18.00
CA LYS A 4 -49.14 -6.67 19.00
C LYS A 4 -47.62 -6.81 19.22
N GLY A 5 -47.08 -8.03 19.12
CA GLY A 5 -45.63 -8.28 19.23
C GLY A 5 -44.84 -7.72 18.04
N LEU A 6 -45.37 -7.84 16.82
CA LEU A 6 -44.74 -7.28 15.62
C LEU A 6 -44.68 -5.75 15.66
N LEU A 7 -45.73 -5.09 16.15
CA LEU A 7 -45.80 -3.63 16.25
C LEU A 7 -44.80 -3.06 17.27
N LEU A 8 -44.62 -3.76 18.40
CA LEU A 8 -43.60 -3.41 19.40
C LEU A 8 -42.18 -3.58 18.84
N LEU A 9 -41.92 -4.67 18.11
CA LEU A 9 -40.61 -4.94 17.52
C LEU A 9 -40.24 -3.92 16.44
N VAL A 10 -41.19 -3.53 15.58
CA VAL A 10 -40.99 -2.47 14.58
C VAL A 10 -40.73 -1.12 15.26
N PHE A 11 -41.45 -0.78 16.33
CA PHE A 11 -41.22 0.46 17.07
C PHE A 11 -39.83 0.49 17.73
N LEU A 12 -39.39 -0.62 18.35
CA LEU A 12 -38.05 -0.74 18.92
C LEU A 12 -36.96 -0.63 17.85
N LEU A 13 -37.16 -1.22 16.67
CA LEU A 13 -36.18 -1.19 15.58
C LEU A 13 -36.08 0.21 14.97
N ILE A 14 -37.21 0.92 14.79
CA ILE A 14 -37.22 2.33 14.38
C ILE A 14 -36.52 3.20 15.43
N THR A 15 -36.78 2.97 16.72
CA THR A 15 -36.14 3.73 17.81
C THR A 15 -34.63 3.48 17.85
N PHE A 16 -34.18 2.24 17.63
CA PHE A 16 -32.76 1.88 17.60
C PHE A 16 -32.04 2.49 16.38
N VAL A 17 -32.68 2.47 15.20
CA VAL A 17 -32.18 3.16 14.00
C VAL A 17 -32.14 4.67 14.22
N TYR A 18 -33.14 5.26 14.89
CA TYR A 18 -33.18 6.69 15.18
C TYR A 18 -32.12 7.12 16.20
N ILE A 19 -31.88 6.32 17.25
CA ILE A 19 -30.81 6.55 18.23
C ILE A 19 -29.43 6.38 17.57
N GLY A 20 -29.26 5.36 16.72
CA GLY A 20 -28.02 5.15 15.96
C GLY A 20 -27.73 6.27 14.96
N PHE A 21 -28.76 6.85 14.35
CA PHE A 21 -28.63 7.98 13.42
C PHE A 21 -28.42 9.32 14.13
N ALA A 22 -28.96 9.50 15.35
CA ALA A 22 -28.77 10.71 16.15
C ALA A 22 -27.36 10.85 16.74
N LEU A 23 -26.55 9.78 16.74
CA LEU A 23 -25.15 9.78 17.18
C LEU A 23 -24.17 9.84 16.00
N ALA A 24 -24.52 10.56 14.93
CA ALA A 24 -23.54 10.91 13.92
C ALA A 24 -22.41 11.70 14.61
N LEU A 25 -21.26 11.04 14.79
CA LEU A 25 -20.07 11.63 15.41
C LEU A 25 -19.64 12.81 14.54
N VAL A 26 -19.83 14.03 15.04
CA VAL A 26 -19.36 15.23 14.37
C VAL A 26 -17.84 15.27 14.55
N THR A 27 -17.12 14.89 13.51
CA THR A 27 -15.66 15.06 13.42
C THR A 27 -15.40 16.50 13.05
N GLY A 28 -14.53 17.20 13.79
CA GLY A 28 -14.19 18.59 13.48
C GLY A 28 -12.77 18.74 12.94
N SER A 29 -12.61 19.46 11.83
CA SER A 29 -11.33 19.87 11.28
C SER A 29 -11.33 21.37 10.97
N CYS A 30 -10.17 22.01 11.08
CA CYS A 30 -9.98 23.39 10.69
C CYS A 30 -8.80 23.52 9.72
N THR A 31 -8.93 24.40 8.72
CA THR A 31 -7.87 24.64 7.72
C THR A 31 -7.87 26.08 7.27
N VAL A 32 -6.69 26.60 6.93
CA VAL A 32 -6.58 27.90 6.26
C VAL A 32 -6.88 27.71 4.77
N GLN A 33 -7.83 28.46 4.24
CA GLN A 33 -8.20 28.45 2.81
C GLN A 33 -8.83 29.80 2.43
N THR A 34 -9.24 29.98 1.17
CA THR A 34 -9.95 31.19 0.77
C THR A 34 -11.35 31.24 1.39
N LYS A 35 -11.83 32.43 1.76
CA LYS A 35 -13.18 32.66 2.30
C LYS A 35 -14.27 32.13 1.36
N SER A 36 -14.08 32.30 0.05
CA SER A 36 -15.01 31.77 -0.96
C SER A 36 -15.09 30.23 -0.94
N SER A 37 -13.95 29.54 -0.85
CA SER A 37 -13.90 28.08 -0.72
C SER A 37 -14.48 27.59 0.62
N CYS A 38 -14.28 28.38 1.68
CA CYS A 38 -14.86 28.13 3.00
C CYS A 38 -16.39 28.07 2.95
N GLN A 39 -16.98 29.12 2.39
CA GLN A 39 -18.42 29.29 2.34
C GLN A 39 -19.06 28.31 1.34
N SER A 40 -18.43 28.05 0.19
CA SER A 40 -18.94 27.11 -0.80
C SER A 40 -18.97 25.66 -0.29
N GLN A 41 -18.09 25.31 0.65
CA GLN A 41 -18.05 24.00 1.32
C GLN A 41 -18.97 23.92 2.54
N GLY A 42 -19.73 24.98 2.86
CA GLY A 42 -20.56 25.04 4.07
C GLY A 42 -19.74 25.10 5.37
N LYS A 43 -18.47 25.49 5.30
CA LYS A 43 -17.59 25.67 6.46
C LYS A 43 -17.75 27.05 7.08
N TYR A 44 -17.27 27.20 8.31
CA TYR A 44 -17.44 28.40 9.12
C TYR A 44 -16.13 29.17 9.23
N VAL A 45 -16.17 30.47 8.98
CA VAL A 45 -15.03 31.38 9.10
C VAL A 45 -14.79 31.71 10.58
N VAL A 46 -13.59 31.38 11.07
CA VAL A 46 -13.18 31.56 12.47
C VAL A 46 -12.24 32.75 12.66
N GLY A 47 -11.53 33.18 11.61
CA GLY A 47 -10.63 34.34 11.61
C GLY A 47 -10.10 34.60 10.21
N GLY A 48 -9.85 35.87 9.85
CA GLY A 48 -9.32 36.23 8.53
C GLY A 48 -7.79 36.31 8.52
N LEU A 49 -7.16 35.94 7.41
CA LEU A 49 -5.71 35.96 7.20
C LEU A 49 -5.38 36.65 5.87
N SER A 50 -4.38 37.51 5.83
CA SER A 50 -3.98 38.21 4.60
C SER A 50 -3.40 37.29 3.52
N SER A 51 -2.88 36.13 3.90
CA SER A 51 -2.25 35.11 3.05
C SER A 51 -2.38 33.71 3.70
N ASN A 52 -1.97 32.63 3.02
CA ASN A 52 -1.87 31.30 3.62
C ASN A 52 -0.61 31.10 4.50
N THR A 53 0.38 31.97 4.33
CA THR A 53 1.65 31.99 5.07
C THR A 53 2.09 33.43 5.32
N ASN A 54 2.87 33.66 6.38
CA ASN A 54 3.38 34.98 6.73
C ASN A 54 2.27 36.06 6.79
N ALA A 55 1.12 35.68 7.31
CA ALA A 55 -0.10 36.47 7.23
C ALA A 55 -0.29 37.35 8.46
N HIS A 56 -0.95 38.49 8.24
CA HIS A 56 -1.57 39.28 9.29
C HIS A 56 -3.01 38.78 9.49
N GLY A 57 -3.53 38.97 10.69
CA GLY A 57 -4.87 38.53 11.08
C GLY A 57 -5.90 39.65 11.05
N GLU A 58 -7.17 39.27 10.89
CA GLU A 58 -8.33 40.13 11.14
C GLU A 58 -9.44 39.36 11.86
N LEU A 59 -10.31 40.09 12.57
CA LEU A 59 -11.50 39.53 13.21
C LEU A 59 -12.44 38.91 12.16
N PRO A 60 -13.28 37.91 12.52
CA PRO A 60 -14.15 37.21 11.57
C PRO A 60 -15.20 38.11 10.92
N SER A 61 -15.54 39.23 11.58
CA SER A 61 -16.46 40.25 11.08
C SER A 61 -15.85 41.18 10.02
N GLN A 62 -14.54 41.10 9.80
CA GLN A 62 -13.83 41.91 8.82
C GLN A 62 -13.78 41.21 7.46
N ASN A 63 -13.68 42.01 6.39
CA ASN A 63 -13.69 41.56 5.00
C ASN A 63 -12.47 42.05 4.21
N ASN A 64 -11.37 42.42 4.87
CA ASN A 64 -10.21 42.95 4.16
C ASN A 64 -9.39 41.83 3.48
N TYR A 65 -9.48 40.61 4.00
CA TYR A 65 -8.67 39.49 3.51
C TYR A 65 -9.45 38.36 2.87
N ASN A 66 -8.82 37.74 1.87
CA ASN A 66 -9.37 36.64 1.09
C ASN A 66 -9.16 35.28 1.72
N TYR A 67 -8.19 35.10 2.63
CA TYR A 67 -7.99 33.85 3.36
C TYR A 67 -8.67 33.89 4.73
N ALA A 68 -9.03 32.71 5.22
CA ALA A 68 -9.59 32.53 6.54
C ALA A 68 -9.22 31.16 7.12
N LEU A 69 -9.17 31.09 8.44
CA LEU A 69 -9.25 29.85 9.18
C LEU A 69 -10.70 29.35 9.13
N CYS A 70 -10.89 28.15 8.61
CA CYS A 70 -12.19 27.57 8.31
C CYS A 70 -12.39 26.25 9.01
N CYS A 71 -13.45 26.12 9.79
CA CYS A 71 -13.80 24.87 10.47
C CYS A 71 -15.04 24.22 9.85
N ASP A 72 -15.07 22.89 9.76
CA ASP A 72 -16.16 22.11 9.18
C ASP A 72 -17.30 21.77 10.15
N PHE A 73 -17.26 22.33 11.36
CA PHE A 73 -18.28 22.20 12.38
C PHE A 73 -18.85 23.56 12.76
N SER A 74 -20.16 23.58 13.04
CA SER A 74 -20.89 24.80 13.41
C SER A 74 -20.50 25.31 14.79
N GLY A 75 -20.56 26.63 14.96
CA GLY A 75 -20.20 27.34 16.18
C GLY A 75 -20.40 28.86 16.06
N THR A 76 -20.19 29.58 17.16
CA THR A 76 -20.18 31.04 17.20
C THR A 76 -18.79 31.55 17.56
N ALA A 77 -18.43 32.74 17.08
CA ALA A 77 -17.16 33.40 17.40
C ALA A 77 -17.20 34.19 18.74
N THR A 78 -18.14 33.87 19.63
CA THR A 78 -18.32 34.58 20.91
C THR A 78 -17.34 34.05 21.94
N CYS A 79 -16.57 34.94 22.56
CA CYS A 79 -15.63 34.57 23.62
C CYS A 79 -16.35 34.30 24.95
N SER A 80 -16.15 33.10 25.50
CA SER A 80 -16.59 32.69 26.84
C SER A 80 -15.48 32.78 27.90
N GLY A 81 -14.26 33.16 27.48
CA GLY A 81 -13.05 33.19 28.30
C GLY A 81 -12.28 31.86 28.33
N SER A 82 -12.90 30.74 27.96
CA SER A 82 -12.25 29.42 27.88
C SER A 82 -12.00 28.94 26.44
N ASN A 83 -12.57 29.63 25.45
CA ASN A 83 -12.62 29.22 24.05
C ASN A 83 -11.79 30.11 23.12
N GLU A 84 -10.80 30.79 23.67
CA GLU A 84 -9.82 31.56 22.90
C GLU A 84 -8.89 30.63 22.12
N ILE A 85 -8.74 30.90 20.82
CA ILE A 85 -7.83 30.21 19.90
C ILE A 85 -6.52 30.99 19.75
N TYR A 86 -6.59 32.32 19.67
CA TYR A 86 -5.48 33.26 19.69
C TYR A 86 -6.01 34.69 19.87
N SER A 87 -5.14 35.66 20.12
CA SER A 87 -5.51 37.08 20.20
C SER A 87 -4.77 37.93 19.17
N LEU A 88 -5.38 39.03 18.74
CA LEU A 88 -4.88 39.96 17.73
C LEU A 88 -4.58 41.36 18.29
N SER A 89 -3.48 41.97 17.85
CA SER A 89 -3.07 43.32 18.27
C SER A 89 -4.06 44.43 17.87
N SER A 90 -4.85 44.20 16.82
CA SER A 90 -5.87 45.13 16.27
C SER A 90 -7.00 44.33 15.60
N ALA A 91 -8.09 45.00 15.20
CA ALA A 91 -9.23 44.33 14.55
C ALA A 91 -8.90 43.79 13.14
N THR A 92 -7.93 44.40 12.46
CA THR A 92 -7.39 43.99 11.14
C THR A 92 -5.92 44.35 11.06
N ASN A 93 -5.20 43.82 10.08
CA ASN A 93 -3.76 44.01 9.89
C ASN A 93 -2.96 43.77 11.16
N ALA A 94 -3.37 42.76 11.92
CA ALA A 94 -2.88 42.52 13.26
C ALA A 94 -1.83 41.41 13.29
N HIS A 95 -0.89 41.54 14.20
CA HIS A 95 -0.10 40.40 14.66
C HIS A 95 -0.89 39.60 15.69
N ALA A 96 -0.51 38.35 15.88
CA ALA A 96 -1.15 37.40 16.77
C ALA A 96 -0.29 37.08 18.01
N GLN A 97 -0.94 36.52 19.03
CA GLN A 97 -0.29 35.90 20.17
C GLN A 97 -1.04 34.63 20.59
N ILE A 98 -0.35 33.72 21.29
CA ILE A 98 -0.95 32.48 21.80
C ILE A 98 -2.06 32.74 22.84
N PRO A 99 -2.99 31.79 23.06
CA PRO A 99 -4.09 31.94 24.02
C PRO A 99 -3.72 32.25 25.47
N SER A 100 -2.52 31.85 25.90
CA SER A 100 -2.09 32.07 27.29
C SER A 100 -1.54 33.47 27.54
N GLN A 101 -1.39 34.30 26.50
CA GLN A 101 -0.94 35.69 26.59
C GLN A 101 -2.15 36.63 26.64
N THR A 102 -2.04 37.73 27.37
CA THR A 102 -3.17 38.66 27.60
C THR A 102 -2.92 40.08 27.09
N SER A 103 -1.79 40.33 26.42
CA SER A 103 -1.41 41.68 25.92
C SER A 103 -2.32 42.22 24.81
N TYR A 104 -3.03 41.37 24.07
CA TYR A 104 -3.89 41.74 22.96
C TYR A 104 -5.36 41.54 23.33
N THR A 105 -6.21 42.52 23.02
CA THR A 105 -7.61 42.55 23.45
C THR A 105 -8.59 42.00 22.40
N ASN A 106 -8.15 41.82 21.15
CA ASN A 106 -9.01 41.31 20.06
C ASN A 106 -8.90 39.79 20.00
N GLN A 107 -9.63 39.10 20.87
CA GLN A 107 -9.63 37.64 20.96
C GLN A 107 -10.35 37.00 19.76
N ILE A 108 -9.78 35.91 19.25
CA ILE A 108 -10.41 35.01 18.29
C ILE A 108 -10.87 33.77 19.05
N CYS A 109 -12.17 33.60 19.14
CA CYS A 109 -12.80 32.52 19.89
C CYS A 109 -13.70 31.69 18.98
N TYR A 110 -13.95 30.43 19.33
CA TYR A 110 -14.92 29.62 18.59
C TYR A 110 -15.55 28.52 19.46
N ARG A 111 -16.88 28.50 19.52
CA ARG A 111 -17.69 27.45 20.16
C ARG A 111 -17.20 27.11 21.59
N ASP A 112 -16.98 25.85 21.88
CA ASP A 112 -16.52 25.28 23.15
C ASP A 112 -15.09 24.74 23.02
N LEU A 113 -14.32 25.27 22.07
CA LEU A 113 -12.93 24.86 21.92
C LEU A 113 -12.15 25.18 23.20
N SER A 114 -11.12 24.39 23.50
CA SER A 114 -10.08 24.72 24.46
C SER A 114 -8.75 24.53 23.76
N CYS A 115 -7.96 25.59 23.67
CA CYS A 115 -6.79 25.64 22.81
C CYS A 115 -5.49 25.89 23.58
N VAL A 116 -4.42 25.28 23.10
CA VAL A 116 -3.06 25.44 23.61
C VAL A 116 -2.09 25.70 22.45
N SER A 117 -0.95 26.30 22.77
CA SER A 117 0.18 26.40 21.85
C SER A 117 1.23 25.34 22.16
N THR A 118 1.77 24.68 21.14
CA THR A 118 2.87 23.70 21.30
C THR A 118 3.94 23.89 20.23
N SER A 119 5.18 23.45 20.51
CA SER A 119 6.23 23.36 19.51
C SER A 119 6.25 22.04 18.72
N SER A 120 5.41 21.08 19.13
CA SER A 120 5.23 19.77 18.48
C SER A 120 4.00 19.76 17.57
N SER A 121 3.70 18.60 16.98
CA SER A 121 2.35 18.34 16.45
C SER A 121 1.30 18.32 17.57
N CYS A 122 0.04 18.55 17.20
CA CYS A 122 -1.11 18.30 18.06
C CYS A 122 -1.14 16.83 18.52
N ASP A 123 -1.53 16.62 19.77
CA ASP A 123 -1.63 15.30 20.39
C ASP A 123 -3.11 14.86 20.53
N SER A 124 -3.33 13.70 21.14
CA SER A 124 -4.67 13.17 21.38
C SER A 124 -5.51 13.99 22.36
N ASN A 125 -4.88 14.84 23.19
CA ASN A 125 -5.61 15.71 24.12
C ASN A 125 -6.15 16.95 23.40
N TYR A 126 -5.44 17.44 22.38
CA TYR A 126 -5.79 18.60 21.55
C TYR A 126 -5.77 18.28 20.06
N PRO A 127 -6.63 17.38 19.57
CA PRO A 127 -6.55 16.79 18.23
C PRO A 127 -6.86 17.77 17.07
N ILE A 128 -7.45 18.93 17.35
CA ILE A 128 -7.89 19.88 16.33
C ILE A 128 -6.74 20.81 15.97
N GLN A 129 -6.22 20.63 14.75
CA GLN A 129 -5.19 21.49 14.18
C GLN A 129 -5.81 22.79 13.69
N MET A 130 -5.35 23.94 14.20
CA MET A 130 -5.90 25.24 13.82
C MET A 130 -5.01 25.96 12.81
N LEU A 131 -3.87 26.44 13.28
CA LEU A 131 -2.91 27.24 12.52
C LEU A 131 -1.54 27.22 13.21
N SER A 132 -0.55 27.89 12.64
CA SER A 132 0.76 28.09 13.26
C SER A 132 1.13 29.57 13.35
N LEU A 133 1.99 29.91 14.32
CA LEU A 133 2.45 31.26 14.64
C LEU A 133 3.98 31.35 14.55
N SER A 134 4.50 32.46 14.03
CA SER A 134 5.97 32.66 13.91
C SER A 134 6.67 32.93 15.25
N ALA A 135 5.93 33.33 16.30
CA ALA A 135 6.41 33.61 17.64
C ALA A 135 5.26 33.45 18.67
N TYR A 136 5.56 33.54 19.98
CA TYR A 136 4.52 33.44 21.02
C TYR A 136 3.66 34.72 21.15
N THR A 137 4.19 35.86 20.71
CA THR A 137 3.51 37.17 20.63
C THR A 137 4.09 37.94 19.45
N ASN A 138 3.41 39.00 19.02
CA ASN A 138 3.81 39.78 17.84
C ASN A 138 4.07 38.88 16.61
N ALA A 139 3.28 37.83 16.47
CA ALA A 139 3.51 36.75 15.53
C ALA A 139 2.73 36.96 14.23
N HIS A 140 3.28 36.43 13.15
CA HIS A 140 2.55 36.24 11.91
C HIS A 140 1.83 34.89 11.96
N LEU A 141 0.71 34.79 11.24
CA LEU A 141 -0.11 33.59 11.13
C LEU A 141 0.24 32.81 9.87
N SER A 142 0.07 31.49 9.91
CA SER A 142 0.16 30.64 8.72
C SER A 142 -0.72 29.41 8.89
N GLN A 143 -0.96 28.67 7.80
CA GLN A 143 -1.49 27.31 7.88
C GLN A 143 -0.70 26.46 8.91
N TYR A 144 -1.38 25.47 9.49
CA TYR A 144 -0.81 24.59 10.50
C TYR A 144 0.52 23.96 10.03
N GLY A 145 1.50 23.84 10.94
CA GLY A 145 2.81 23.24 10.67
C GLY A 145 3.79 24.09 9.85
N SER A 146 3.42 25.29 9.41
CA SER A 146 4.35 26.17 8.66
C SER A 146 5.34 26.93 9.55
N TYR A 147 5.01 27.10 10.83
CA TYR A 147 5.91 27.61 11.86
C TYR A 147 6.08 26.60 12.99
N SER A 148 7.06 26.86 13.86
CA SER A 148 7.36 25.99 15.00
C SER A 148 6.29 26.03 16.08
N ILE A 149 5.49 27.10 16.21
CA ILE A 149 4.45 27.21 17.24
C ILE A 149 3.10 26.89 16.62
N ASN A 150 2.53 25.74 16.95
CA ASN A 150 1.22 25.30 16.50
C ASN A 150 0.13 25.62 17.52
N ILE A 151 -1.06 25.98 17.04
CA ILE A 151 -2.27 26.08 17.85
C ILE A 151 -3.09 24.81 17.68
N CYS A 152 -3.32 24.12 18.80
CA CYS A 152 -4.04 22.87 18.88
C CYS A 152 -5.24 23.04 19.81
N CYS A 153 -6.40 22.53 19.43
CA CYS A 153 -7.61 22.64 20.23
C CYS A 153 -8.26 21.28 20.49
N THR A 154 -9.11 21.25 21.50
CA THR A 154 -10.03 20.16 21.79
C THR A 154 -11.43 20.71 21.96
N SER A 155 -12.43 19.85 21.82
CA SER A 155 -13.83 20.20 22.11
C SER A 155 -14.49 19.02 22.81
N PRO A 156 -15.13 19.23 23.97
CA PRO A 156 -15.86 18.16 24.65
C PRO A 156 -17.10 17.68 23.87
N THR A 157 -17.56 18.46 22.87
CA THR A 157 -18.73 18.12 22.06
C THR A 157 -18.40 17.58 20.68
N LEU A 158 -17.14 17.61 20.25
CA LEU A 158 -16.70 16.92 19.04
C LEU A 158 -16.16 15.55 19.41
N VAL A 159 -16.66 14.52 18.71
CA VAL A 159 -16.16 13.16 18.90
C VAL A 159 -15.36 12.78 17.68
N PHE A 160 -14.07 12.59 17.88
CA PHE A 160 -13.20 12.05 16.85
C PHE A 160 -13.46 10.55 16.77
N PRO A 161 -13.70 9.99 15.57
CA PRO A 161 -13.79 8.56 15.41
C PRO A 161 -12.46 7.99 15.91
N PRO A 162 -12.50 6.86 16.64
CA PRO A 162 -11.26 6.20 17.02
C PRO A 162 -10.45 5.91 15.76
N ALA A 163 -9.14 5.96 15.89
CA ALA A 163 -8.24 5.58 14.81
C ALA A 163 -8.62 4.18 14.27
N LYS A 164 -8.51 4.00 12.96
CA LYS A 164 -8.87 2.73 12.30
C LYS A 164 -7.69 2.18 11.53
N SER A 165 -7.47 0.88 11.63
CA SER A 165 -6.51 0.13 10.84
C SER A 165 -7.25 -0.91 10.01
N PHE A 166 -6.96 -1.02 8.72
CA PHE A 166 -7.56 -2.05 7.86
C PHE A 166 -6.69 -2.38 6.64
N TRP A 167 -6.89 -3.57 6.10
CA TRP A 167 -6.27 -4.03 4.85
C TRP A 167 -7.05 -3.53 3.63
N SER A 168 -6.37 -3.19 2.55
CA SER A 168 -7.00 -2.69 1.33
C SER A 168 -6.22 -3.03 0.07
N ASN A 169 -6.90 -3.17 -1.07
CA ASN A 169 -6.24 -3.26 -2.39
C ASN A 169 -6.04 -1.87 -3.02
N ASP A 170 -6.96 -0.93 -2.78
CA ASP A 170 -6.97 0.41 -3.39
C ASP A 170 -6.57 1.53 -2.43
N GLY A 171 -6.59 1.28 -1.11
CA GLY A 171 -6.30 2.25 -0.04
C GLY A 171 -7.56 2.87 0.57
N VAL A 172 -8.75 2.39 0.17
CA VAL A 172 -10.06 2.92 0.54
C VAL A 172 -10.94 1.80 1.07
N ASN A 173 -11.11 0.72 0.32
CA ASN A 173 -12.03 -0.36 0.65
C ASN A 173 -11.35 -1.42 1.52
N THR A 174 -12.01 -1.83 2.60
CA THR A 174 -11.52 -2.91 3.47
C THR A 174 -11.63 -4.27 2.78
N ILE A 175 -10.59 -5.08 2.90
CA ILE A 175 -10.58 -6.49 2.48
C ILE A 175 -10.27 -7.39 3.69
N SER A 176 -10.74 -8.64 3.61
CA SER A 176 -10.44 -9.71 4.58
C SER A 176 -9.81 -10.93 3.94
N GLN A 177 -9.71 -10.98 2.61
CA GLN A 177 -9.06 -12.04 1.88
C GLN A 177 -8.44 -11.51 0.58
N ILE A 178 -7.36 -12.12 0.12
CA ILE A 178 -6.72 -11.81 -1.16
C ILE A 178 -6.05 -13.05 -1.74
N SER A 179 -6.15 -13.26 -3.06
CA SER A 179 -5.34 -14.27 -3.75
C SER A 179 -3.96 -13.72 -4.02
N ILE A 180 -2.92 -14.46 -3.64
CA ILE A 180 -1.55 -13.97 -3.73
C ILE A 180 -0.68 -14.82 -4.65
N ILE A 181 0.23 -14.12 -5.30
CA ILE A 181 1.40 -14.65 -5.99
C ILE A 181 2.59 -14.04 -5.25
N PRO A 182 3.43 -14.87 -4.60
CA PRO A 182 4.61 -14.38 -3.88
C PRO A 182 5.47 -13.49 -4.76
N ASP A 183 6.02 -12.44 -4.16
CA ASP A 183 6.88 -11.41 -4.75
C ASP A 183 6.19 -10.46 -5.76
N VAL A 184 4.90 -10.69 -6.04
CA VAL A 184 4.13 -9.92 -7.03
C VAL A 184 2.97 -9.18 -6.38
N THR A 185 2.16 -9.91 -5.61
CA THR A 185 0.93 -9.35 -5.05
C THR A 185 1.26 -8.30 -3.99
N LYS A 186 0.66 -7.13 -4.17
CA LYS A 186 0.75 -6.00 -3.26
C LYS A 186 -0.57 -5.81 -2.52
N VAL A 187 -0.49 -5.53 -1.22
CA VAL A 187 -1.63 -5.15 -0.39
C VAL A 187 -1.29 -3.89 0.38
N LYS A 188 -2.29 -3.03 0.61
CA LYS A 188 -2.13 -1.78 1.34
C LYS A 188 -2.58 -1.94 2.79
N LEU A 189 -1.77 -1.41 3.70
CA LEU A 189 -2.06 -1.24 5.11
C LEU A 189 -2.51 0.20 5.30
N VAL A 190 -3.76 0.38 5.71
CA VAL A 190 -4.36 1.70 5.85
C VAL A 190 -4.57 2.00 7.32
N PHE A 191 -4.00 3.10 7.78
CA PHE A 191 -4.26 3.67 9.10
C PHE A 191 -4.92 5.03 8.93
N GLU A 192 -6.11 5.21 9.51
CA GLU A 192 -6.88 6.45 9.49
C GLU A 192 -6.95 7.04 10.89
N ASP A 193 -6.41 8.24 11.06
CA ASP A 193 -6.53 9.03 12.28
C ASP A 193 -6.50 10.51 11.91
N LYS A 194 -7.67 11.14 11.99
CA LYS A 194 -7.84 12.57 11.67
C LYS A 194 -7.26 13.49 12.74
N SER A 195 -6.90 12.98 13.91
CA SER A 195 -6.25 13.78 14.95
C SER A 195 -4.77 14.04 14.66
N LEU A 196 -4.13 13.16 13.87
CA LEU A 196 -2.72 13.26 13.55
C LEU A 196 -2.45 14.23 12.40
N SER A 197 -1.32 14.94 12.47
CA SER A 197 -0.92 15.91 11.46
C SER A 197 -0.34 15.27 10.21
N ASN A 198 -0.49 15.95 9.07
CA ASN A 198 0.22 15.56 7.85
C ASN A 198 1.73 15.50 8.09
N GLY A 199 2.38 14.48 7.53
CA GLY A 199 3.81 14.20 7.73
C GLY A 199 4.13 13.31 8.92
N THR A 200 3.20 13.13 9.88
CA THR A 200 3.41 12.24 11.04
C THR A 200 3.74 10.83 10.57
N GLY A 201 4.93 10.32 10.92
CA GLY A 201 5.37 8.98 10.55
C GLY A 201 4.62 7.91 11.36
N ILE A 202 4.05 6.93 10.67
CA ILE A 202 3.34 5.78 11.22
C ILE A 202 4.14 4.53 10.90
N SER A 203 4.45 3.74 11.93
CA SER A 203 5.01 2.40 11.76
C SER A 203 3.88 1.39 11.70
N PHE A 204 3.97 0.49 10.72
CA PHE A 204 3.07 -0.63 10.53
C PHE A 204 3.87 -1.90 10.80
N VAL A 205 3.41 -2.74 11.72
CA VAL A 205 4.03 -4.04 11.98
C VAL A 205 3.03 -5.13 11.70
N ILE A 206 3.35 -6.00 10.74
CA ILE A 206 2.53 -7.12 10.29
C ILE A 206 2.87 -8.34 11.12
N TYR A 207 1.82 -9.00 11.59
CA TYR A 207 1.88 -10.23 12.35
C TYR A 207 1.00 -11.29 11.69
N GLU A 208 1.27 -12.54 12.03
CA GLU A 208 0.39 -13.67 11.79
C GLU A 208 0.01 -14.25 13.15
N ASP A 209 -1.29 -14.42 13.40
CA ASP A 209 -1.86 -14.78 14.71
C ASP A 209 -1.77 -16.28 14.93
N ASP A 210 -1.01 -16.66 15.96
CA ASP A 210 -0.60 -18.05 16.18
C ASP A 210 -1.04 -18.51 17.57
N ALA A 211 -1.28 -19.81 17.76
CA ALA A 211 -1.83 -20.31 19.03
C ALA A 211 -0.91 -20.09 20.24
N LEU A 212 0.40 -19.91 20.02
CA LEU A 212 1.41 -19.77 21.07
C LEU A 212 2.15 -18.43 21.05
N ALA A 213 2.46 -17.88 19.87
CA ALA A 213 3.13 -16.59 19.74
C ALA A 213 3.02 -16.06 18.31
N ASP A 214 2.58 -14.81 18.16
CA ASP A 214 2.43 -14.18 16.85
C ASP A 214 3.77 -14.00 16.13
N ASP A 215 3.82 -14.40 14.86
CA ASP A 215 5.01 -14.26 14.04
C ASP A 215 5.15 -12.84 13.50
N ASN A 216 6.30 -12.19 13.75
CA ASN A 216 6.58 -10.89 13.14
C ASN A 216 7.00 -11.07 11.67
N ILE A 217 6.08 -10.74 10.78
CA ILE A 217 6.23 -10.90 9.34
C ILE A 217 7.08 -9.76 8.76
N ARG A 218 6.69 -8.51 9.00
CA ARG A 218 7.36 -7.35 8.39
C ARG A 218 7.02 -6.05 9.10
N SER A 219 7.94 -5.09 9.04
CA SER A 219 7.70 -3.70 9.45
C SER A 219 7.80 -2.76 8.26
N LEU A 220 6.85 -1.83 8.16
CA LEU A 220 6.76 -0.80 7.12
C LEU A 220 6.52 0.56 7.77
N SER A 221 6.68 1.63 7.00
CA SER A 221 6.39 2.99 7.46
C SER A 221 5.75 3.84 6.37
N ALA A 222 4.83 4.70 6.75
CA ALA A 222 4.27 5.74 5.88
C ALA A 222 3.97 7.00 6.70
N SER A 223 3.79 8.15 6.05
CA SER A 223 3.38 9.38 6.73
C SER A 223 1.89 9.64 6.55
N ILE A 224 1.25 10.24 7.57
CA ILE A 224 -0.11 10.74 7.48
C ILE A 224 -0.21 11.79 6.35
N SER A 225 -1.21 11.65 5.50
CA SER A 225 -1.63 12.61 4.50
C SER A 225 -3.15 12.65 4.49
N SER A 226 -3.71 13.82 4.80
CA SER A 226 -5.16 14.04 4.94
C SER A 226 -5.82 13.08 5.94
N GLY A 227 -5.17 12.84 7.09
CA GLY A 227 -5.67 11.95 8.14
C GLY A 227 -5.54 10.45 7.85
N LYS A 228 -4.78 10.08 6.81
CA LYS A 228 -4.54 8.68 6.42
C LYS A 228 -3.07 8.41 6.17
N ALA A 229 -2.52 7.32 6.70
CA ALA A 229 -1.24 6.77 6.31
C ALA A 229 -1.48 5.46 5.55
N VAL A 230 -0.78 5.27 4.43
CA VAL A 230 -0.90 4.07 3.59
C VAL A 230 0.48 3.50 3.34
N ALA A 231 0.75 2.30 3.83
CA ALA A 231 1.93 1.54 3.49
C ALA A 231 1.56 0.43 2.49
N GLU A 232 2.48 0.07 1.58
CA GLU A 232 2.30 -1.01 0.61
C GLU A 232 3.21 -2.19 0.99
N TRP A 233 2.61 -3.37 1.10
CA TRP A 233 3.30 -4.63 1.35
C TRP A 233 3.27 -5.49 0.09
N THR A 234 4.44 -5.63 -0.57
CA THR A 234 4.67 -6.73 -1.51
C THR A 234 4.91 -8.00 -0.71
N ILE A 235 4.00 -8.97 -0.83
CA ILE A 235 4.04 -10.22 -0.08
C ILE A 235 5.11 -11.12 -0.68
N ARG A 236 6.25 -11.28 0.00
CA ARG A 236 7.39 -12.07 -0.51
C ARG A 236 7.34 -13.51 -0.05
N GLN A 237 8.01 -14.41 -0.77
CA GLN A 237 8.15 -15.80 -0.29
C GLN A 237 8.78 -15.85 1.13
N GLN A 238 9.76 -14.98 1.40
CA GLN A 238 10.39 -14.86 2.73
C GLN A 238 9.41 -14.45 3.85
N ASP A 239 8.32 -13.76 3.52
CA ASP A 239 7.29 -13.40 4.49
C ASP A 239 6.44 -14.63 4.82
N LEU A 240 6.12 -15.46 3.81
CA LEU A 240 5.33 -16.68 3.94
C LEU A 240 6.11 -17.81 4.62
N ASP A 241 7.42 -17.90 4.39
CA ASP A 241 8.29 -18.91 5.01
C ASP A 241 8.36 -18.79 6.54
N LYS A 242 7.95 -17.63 7.09
CA LYS A 242 7.86 -17.41 8.54
C LYS A 242 6.67 -18.12 9.18
N THR A 243 5.57 -18.25 8.45
CA THR A 243 4.32 -18.89 8.91
C THR A 243 3.96 -20.08 7.99
N PRO A 244 4.67 -21.21 8.13
CA PRO A 244 4.55 -22.31 7.20
C PRO A 244 3.19 -23.02 7.30
N ASN A 245 2.35 -22.80 6.28
CA ASN A 245 1.00 -23.38 6.13
C ASN A 245 -0.09 -22.77 7.02
N ASP A 246 0.16 -21.64 7.67
CA ASP A 246 -0.92 -20.79 8.18
C ASP A 246 -0.92 -19.47 7.43
N TYR A 247 -2.02 -19.22 6.73
CA TYR A 247 -2.15 -18.00 5.94
C TYR A 247 -3.47 -17.30 6.20
N THR A 248 -4.12 -17.59 7.34
CA THR A 248 -5.52 -17.23 7.52
C THR A 248 -5.74 -16.00 8.39
N GLN A 249 -4.78 -15.66 9.26
CA GLN A 249 -4.97 -14.67 10.31
C GLN A 249 -3.91 -13.56 10.36
N PHE A 250 -3.51 -13.02 9.21
CA PHE A 250 -2.61 -11.87 9.20
C PHE A 250 -3.29 -10.61 9.72
N TYR A 251 -2.63 -9.86 10.58
CA TYR A 251 -3.07 -8.54 11.00
C TYR A 251 -1.88 -7.59 11.10
N PHE A 252 -2.15 -6.30 11.26
CA PHE A 252 -1.10 -5.35 11.55
C PHE A 252 -1.49 -4.40 12.68
N ILE A 253 -0.47 -3.88 13.35
CA ILE A 253 -0.60 -2.82 14.34
C ILE A 253 -0.01 -1.55 13.75
N ALA A 254 -0.81 -0.48 13.74
CA ALA A 254 -0.40 0.85 13.33
C ALA A 254 -0.77 1.86 14.42
N ASN A 255 0.23 2.52 15.00
CA ASN A 255 0.06 3.47 16.10
C ASN A 255 -0.80 2.95 17.27
N GLY A 256 -0.64 1.66 17.63
CA GLY A 256 -1.41 0.99 18.68
C GLY A 256 -2.80 0.48 18.25
N THR A 257 -3.27 0.82 17.06
CA THR A 257 -4.53 0.32 16.50
C THR A 257 -4.30 -0.94 15.69
N THR A 258 -5.00 -2.01 16.07
CA THR A 258 -4.94 -3.33 15.41
C THR A 258 -5.94 -3.40 14.25
N SER A 259 -5.52 -3.97 13.11
CA SER A 259 -6.40 -4.20 11.96
C SER A 259 -7.34 -5.39 12.13
N ASN A 260 -8.28 -5.57 11.20
CA ASN A 260 -8.93 -6.86 11.00
C ASN A 260 -7.92 -7.93 10.48
N PHE A 261 -8.30 -9.20 10.57
CA PHE A 261 -7.55 -10.29 9.95
C PHE A 261 -7.69 -10.27 8.42
N LEU A 262 -6.63 -10.72 7.75
CA LEU A 262 -6.50 -10.94 6.32
C LEU A 262 -6.09 -12.39 6.09
N SER A 263 -6.85 -13.10 5.26
CA SER A 263 -6.48 -14.43 4.77
C SER A 263 -5.83 -14.33 3.39
N LEU A 264 -4.69 -14.99 3.20
CA LEU A 264 -3.99 -15.08 1.93
C LEU A 264 -4.31 -16.42 1.27
N ASN A 265 -5.02 -16.37 0.15
CA ASN A 265 -5.23 -17.53 -0.70
C ASN A 265 -4.02 -17.65 -1.63
N ILE A 266 -3.02 -18.43 -1.21
CA ILE A 266 -1.88 -18.68 -2.08
C ILE A 266 -2.36 -19.44 -3.31
N THR A 267 -2.39 -18.75 -4.44
CA THR A 267 -2.47 -19.42 -5.73
C THR A 267 -1.15 -20.13 -5.91
N SER A 268 -1.11 -21.40 -5.48
CA SER A 268 0.09 -22.22 -5.41
C SER A 268 0.91 -22.10 -6.68
N SER A 269 2.13 -21.60 -6.54
CA SER A 269 3.20 -21.64 -7.54
C SER A 269 3.62 -23.07 -7.89
N SER A 270 2.98 -24.12 -7.35
CA SER A 270 3.23 -25.51 -7.73
C SER A 270 2.93 -25.82 -9.21
N SER A 271 2.27 -24.92 -9.96
CA SER A 271 2.20 -24.96 -11.43
C SER A 271 3.11 -23.93 -12.13
N LEU A 272 3.72 -23.00 -11.41
CA LEU A 272 4.64 -22.00 -11.96
C LEU A 272 6.01 -22.25 -11.39
N ASN A 273 6.69 -23.19 -12.03
CA ASN A 273 8.12 -23.25 -11.92
C ASN A 273 8.70 -21.99 -12.58
N LEU A 274 8.82 -20.89 -11.84
CA LEU A 274 9.43 -19.64 -12.35
C LEU A 274 10.85 -19.88 -12.86
N SER A 275 11.52 -20.95 -12.39
CA SER A 275 12.80 -21.38 -12.95
C SER A 275 12.74 -21.89 -14.40
N ASN A 276 11.54 -22.08 -14.95
CA ASN A 276 11.30 -22.42 -16.36
C ASN A 276 10.74 -21.24 -17.18
N ILE A 277 10.63 -20.04 -16.60
CA ILE A 277 10.24 -18.82 -17.32
C ILE A 277 11.53 -18.09 -17.68
N PHE A 278 11.90 -18.11 -18.96
CA PHE A 278 13.08 -17.44 -19.52
C PHE A 278 12.71 -16.25 -20.37
N THR A 279 11.53 -16.32 -21.01
CA THR A 279 10.99 -15.24 -21.79
C THR A 279 9.54 -14.97 -21.46
N CYS A 280 9.03 -13.82 -21.91
CA CYS A 280 7.63 -13.48 -21.81
C CYS A 280 6.75 -14.60 -22.38
N SER A 281 7.16 -15.25 -23.47
CA SER A 281 6.34 -16.28 -24.12
C SER A 281 6.14 -17.55 -23.28
N ASP A 282 6.97 -17.77 -22.26
CA ASP A 282 6.80 -18.86 -21.29
C ASP A 282 5.63 -18.62 -20.33
N TYR A 283 5.13 -17.37 -20.21
CA TYR A 283 3.94 -17.09 -19.44
C TYR A 283 2.69 -17.66 -20.12
N THR A 284 2.00 -18.56 -19.40
CA THR A 284 0.78 -19.24 -19.87
C THR A 284 -0.51 -18.59 -19.39
N THR A 285 -0.44 -17.50 -18.62
CA THR A 285 -1.63 -16.75 -18.17
C THR A 285 -1.43 -15.26 -18.35
N GLN A 286 -2.54 -14.56 -18.64
CA GLN A 286 -2.56 -13.10 -18.81
C GLN A 286 -2.01 -12.37 -17.59
N SER A 287 -2.42 -12.78 -16.39
CA SER A 287 -2.00 -12.11 -15.16
C SER A 287 -0.49 -12.15 -14.96
N TYR A 288 0.18 -13.27 -15.30
CA TYR A 288 1.64 -13.35 -15.19
C TYR A 288 2.34 -12.61 -16.30
N CYS A 289 1.80 -12.70 -17.51
CA CYS A 289 2.32 -11.93 -18.63
C CYS A 289 2.32 -10.43 -18.32
N GLU A 290 1.23 -9.87 -17.80
CA GLU A 290 1.14 -8.42 -17.57
C GLU A 290 1.87 -7.96 -16.31
N SER A 291 2.12 -8.85 -15.34
CA SER A 291 2.86 -8.51 -14.12
C SER A 291 4.35 -8.82 -14.19
N ASP A 292 4.78 -9.63 -15.16
CA ASP A 292 6.14 -10.10 -15.37
C ASP A 292 6.88 -10.51 -14.07
N PRO A 293 6.35 -11.49 -13.32
CA PRO A 293 6.86 -11.85 -12.00
C PRO A 293 8.28 -12.42 -11.99
N ALA A 294 8.77 -12.93 -13.12
CA ALA A 294 10.14 -13.41 -13.29
C ALA A 294 11.09 -12.33 -13.84
N GLU A 295 10.60 -11.10 -14.07
CA GLU A 295 11.37 -9.98 -14.63
C GLU A 295 12.07 -10.34 -15.96
N VAL A 296 11.39 -11.12 -16.81
CA VAL A 296 11.95 -11.62 -18.07
C VAL A 296 11.70 -10.67 -19.24
N ALA A 297 10.96 -9.58 -19.07
CA ALA A 297 10.66 -8.64 -20.14
C ALA A 297 11.93 -8.14 -20.84
N GLU A 298 12.95 -7.68 -20.11
CA GLU A 298 14.21 -7.20 -20.70
C GLU A 298 14.98 -8.35 -21.40
N ALA A 299 15.00 -9.54 -20.80
CA ALA A 299 15.63 -10.71 -21.40
C ALA A 299 14.96 -11.12 -22.71
N SER A 300 13.67 -10.83 -22.87
CA SER A 300 12.84 -11.24 -24.02
C SER A 300 12.88 -10.28 -25.21
N ILE A 301 13.64 -9.19 -25.11
CA ILE A 301 13.70 -8.13 -26.13
C ILE A 301 15.06 -8.15 -26.84
N PRO A 302 15.14 -7.79 -28.13
CA PRO A 302 16.39 -7.51 -28.86
C PRO A 302 17.45 -6.75 -28.08
N ASP A 303 18.72 -7.18 -28.16
CA ASP A 303 19.86 -6.43 -27.62
C ASP A 303 20.09 -5.07 -28.32
N THR A 304 19.42 -4.83 -29.45
CA THR A 304 19.42 -3.54 -30.14
C THR A 304 18.51 -2.49 -29.50
N ILE A 305 17.73 -2.91 -28.48
CA ILE A 305 16.86 -2.08 -27.66
C ILE A 305 17.46 -2.01 -26.26
N ASP A 306 17.66 -0.80 -25.78
CA ASP A 306 18.21 -0.53 -24.45
C ASP A 306 17.06 -0.34 -23.45
N CYS A 307 16.68 -1.41 -22.75
CA CYS A 307 15.62 -1.35 -21.72
C CYS A 307 16.05 -0.59 -20.46
N SER A 308 17.33 -0.22 -20.32
CA SER A 308 17.81 0.64 -19.23
C SER A 308 17.54 2.13 -19.49
N ASP A 309 17.20 2.48 -20.73
CA ASP A 309 16.81 3.84 -21.09
C ASP A 309 15.41 4.15 -20.52
N PRO A 310 15.27 5.14 -19.63
CA PRO A 310 13.99 5.43 -18.96
C PRO A 310 12.89 5.91 -19.91
N SER A 311 13.22 6.27 -21.16
CA SER A 311 12.22 6.60 -22.17
C SER A 311 11.80 5.37 -23.00
N ILE A 312 12.31 4.18 -22.73
CA ILE A 312 11.91 2.93 -23.38
C ILE A 312 11.25 2.05 -22.33
N ALA A 313 9.99 1.69 -22.55
CA ALA A 313 9.31 0.70 -21.73
C ALA A 313 9.48 -0.68 -22.37
N CYS A 314 10.08 -1.63 -21.66
CA CYS A 314 10.11 -3.04 -22.01
C CYS A 314 9.16 -3.79 -21.07
N PHE A 315 8.25 -4.59 -21.62
CA PHE A 315 7.23 -5.28 -20.84
C PHE A 315 6.75 -6.55 -21.55
N CYS A 316 6.14 -7.45 -20.80
CA CYS A 316 5.42 -8.58 -21.35
C CYS A 316 3.96 -8.18 -21.62
N SER A 317 3.41 -8.57 -22.77
CA SER A 317 2.06 -8.22 -23.21
C SER A 317 1.27 -9.44 -23.65
N TRP A 318 0.09 -9.61 -23.05
CA TRP A 318 -0.82 -10.70 -23.37
C TRP A 318 -1.56 -10.41 -24.67
N ASP A 319 -1.67 -11.41 -25.53
CA ASP A 319 -2.53 -11.40 -26.69
C ASP A 319 -3.75 -12.28 -26.41
N SER A 320 -4.90 -11.63 -26.20
CA SER A 320 -6.17 -12.30 -25.92
C SER A 320 -6.71 -13.09 -27.11
N ALA A 321 -6.30 -12.78 -28.34
CA ALA A 321 -6.73 -13.51 -29.53
C ALA A 321 -6.03 -14.87 -29.64
N THR A 322 -4.75 -14.94 -29.29
CA THR A 322 -3.97 -16.18 -29.33
C THR A 322 -3.90 -16.90 -27.97
N GLY A 323 -4.23 -16.22 -26.88
CA GLY A 323 -4.08 -16.74 -25.52
C GLY A 323 -2.62 -16.98 -25.16
N LYS A 324 -1.71 -16.14 -25.67
CA LYS A 324 -0.26 -16.25 -25.47
C LYS A 324 0.32 -14.93 -24.97
N CYS A 325 1.39 -15.04 -24.20
CA CYS A 325 2.20 -13.90 -23.85
C CYS A 325 3.27 -13.65 -24.91
N SER A 326 3.65 -12.39 -25.09
CA SER A 326 4.69 -11.94 -26.00
C SER A 326 5.49 -10.81 -25.35
N SER A 327 6.75 -10.63 -25.73
CA SER A 327 7.49 -9.46 -25.30
C SER A 327 7.10 -8.24 -26.14
N ALA A 328 7.14 -7.07 -25.53
CA ALA A 328 6.81 -5.81 -26.17
C ALA A 328 7.71 -4.69 -25.69
N PHE A 329 7.94 -3.71 -26.55
CA PHE A 329 8.65 -2.49 -26.19
C PHE A 329 8.08 -1.26 -26.90
N GLY A 330 8.30 -0.09 -26.34
CA GLY A 330 7.93 1.18 -26.96
C GLY A 330 8.58 2.40 -26.30
N GLU A 331 8.59 3.52 -27.02
CA GLU A 331 9.12 4.79 -26.51
C GLU A 331 8.04 5.57 -25.75
N LEU A 332 8.35 6.03 -24.55
CA LEU A 332 7.52 6.89 -23.72
C LEU A 332 7.74 8.37 -24.10
N ASP A 333 6.64 9.11 -24.17
CA ASP A 333 6.67 10.57 -24.26
C ASP A 333 6.98 11.21 -22.88
N GLY A 334 7.14 12.54 -22.86
CA GLY A 334 7.40 13.28 -21.62
C GLY A 334 6.29 13.20 -20.56
N ASN A 335 5.13 12.63 -20.89
CA ASN A 335 4.01 12.39 -19.98
C ASN A 335 3.86 10.90 -19.60
N GLY A 336 4.77 10.03 -20.05
CA GLY A 336 4.72 8.58 -19.80
C GLY A 336 3.74 7.81 -20.69
N SER A 337 3.23 8.39 -21.77
CA SER A 337 2.41 7.70 -22.77
C SER A 337 3.28 7.13 -23.90
N LEU A 338 2.94 5.96 -24.43
CA LEU A 338 3.72 5.36 -25.52
C LEU A 338 3.46 6.07 -26.86
N TYR A 339 4.52 6.32 -27.63
CA TYR A 339 4.42 6.75 -29.04
C TYR A 339 3.91 5.63 -29.94
N GLY A 340 4.27 4.40 -29.62
CA GLY A 340 3.87 3.18 -30.30
C GLY A 340 4.38 1.96 -29.52
N THR A 341 3.98 0.78 -29.97
CA THR A 341 4.36 -0.48 -29.33
C THR A 341 4.79 -1.48 -30.39
N CYS A 342 6.00 -1.99 -30.24
CA CYS A 342 6.45 -3.19 -30.92
C CYS A 342 5.93 -4.40 -30.15
N ARG A 343 5.19 -5.28 -30.82
CA ARG A 343 4.94 -6.64 -30.32
C ARG A 343 5.90 -7.60 -30.99
N VAL A 344 6.62 -8.37 -30.18
CA VAL A 344 7.64 -9.29 -30.65
C VAL A 344 7.06 -10.69 -30.65
N ALA A 345 6.99 -11.30 -31.83
CA ALA A 345 6.64 -12.70 -31.97
C ALA A 345 7.93 -13.52 -31.93
N GLU A 346 8.16 -14.18 -30.81
CA GLU A 346 9.28 -15.11 -30.63
C GLU A 346 9.07 -16.36 -31.49
N THR A 347 10.14 -16.75 -32.19
CA THR A 347 10.25 -18.03 -32.86
C THR A 347 11.42 -18.75 -32.23
N GLN A 348 11.13 -19.73 -31.37
CA GLN A 348 12.17 -20.59 -30.81
C GLN A 348 12.71 -21.47 -31.92
N ASN A 349 13.82 -21.03 -32.52
CA ASN A 349 14.48 -21.74 -33.62
C ASN A 349 15.80 -22.37 -33.16
N ASP A 350 16.07 -22.46 -31.86
CA ASP A 350 17.27 -23.14 -31.37
C ASP A 350 17.21 -24.63 -31.76
N PRO A 351 18.01 -25.08 -32.74
CA PRO A 351 17.98 -26.46 -33.22
C PRO A 351 18.47 -27.43 -32.15
N ASN A 352 19.23 -26.94 -31.17
CA ASN A 352 19.87 -27.72 -30.15
C ASN A 352 19.07 -27.73 -28.85
N GLY A 353 18.01 -26.95 -28.71
CA GLY A 353 17.15 -26.91 -27.53
C GLY A 353 17.96 -26.81 -26.24
N CYS A 354 18.92 -25.87 -26.17
CA CYS A 354 19.79 -25.60 -25.03
C CYS A 354 20.93 -26.63 -24.76
N ASN A 355 21.18 -27.60 -25.64
CA ASN A 355 22.23 -28.62 -25.42
C ASN A 355 23.67 -28.09 -25.36
N ASP A 356 23.95 -26.91 -25.94
CA ASP A 356 25.25 -26.24 -25.89
C ASP A 356 25.39 -25.24 -24.73
N GLY A 357 24.37 -25.18 -23.85
CA GLY A 357 24.32 -24.25 -22.72
C GLY A 357 23.75 -22.87 -23.07
N PHE A 358 23.32 -22.66 -24.32
CA PHE A 358 22.73 -21.41 -24.77
C PHE A 358 21.40 -21.63 -25.47
N LEU A 359 20.45 -20.72 -25.27
CA LEU A 359 19.19 -20.68 -26.00
C LEU A 359 19.24 -19.51 -26.98
N THR A 360 19.23 -19.79 -28.27
CA THR A 360 19.13 -18.75 -29.31
C THR A 360 17.68 -18.53 -29.70
N ILE A 361 17.18 -17.32 -29.45
CA ILE A 361 15.82 -16.91 -29.78
C ILE A 361 15.88 -15.95 -30.95
N SER A 362 15.08 -16.20 -31.98
CA SER A 362 14.86 -15.27 -33.08
C SER A 362 13.45 -14.70 -33.01
N TRP A 363 13.26 -13.47 -33.44
CA TRP A 363 11.93 -12.86 -33.45
C TRP A 363 11.66 -12.03 -34.68
N THR A 364 10.36 -11.84 -34.93
CA THR A 364 9.81 -10.84 -35.84
C THR A 364 8.99 -9.85 -35.03
N GLY A 365 9.19 -8.54 -35.27
CA GLY A 365 8.39 -7.51 -34.62
C GLY A 365 7.26 -6.99 -35.51
N SER A 366 6.18 -6.55 -34.88
CA SER A 366 5.12 -5.77 -35.53
C SER A 366 4.88 -4.49 -34.73
N TRP A 367 5.06 -3.35 -35.38
CA TRP A 367 4.85 -2.04 -34.76
C TRP A 367 3.40 -1.59 -34.90
N SER A 368 2.82 -1.06 -33.82
CA SER A 368 1.52 -0.42 -33.81
C SER A 368 1.64 0.97 -33.18
N TRP A 369 1.17 1.99 -33.91
CA TRP A 369 1.19 3.38 -33.44
C TRP A 369 0.13 3.62 -32.37
N SER A 370 0.48 4.42 -31.35
CA SER A 370 -0.49 4.85 -30.37
C SER A 370 -1.45 5.88 -30.97
N ASN A 371 -2.72 5.83 -30.58
CA ASN A 371 -3.72 6.83 -30.96
C ASN A 371 -3.36 8.24 -30.46
N THR A 372 -2.52 8.35 -29.42
CA THR A 372 -2.01 9.62 -28.91
C THR A 372 -0.87 10.21 -29.76
N ASN A 373 -0.35 9.44 -30.72
CA ASN A 373 0.72 9.84 -31.64
C ASN A 373 0.25 9.77 -33.11
N PRO A 374 -0.73 10.59 -33.53
CA PRO A 374 -1.29 10.53 -34.87
C PRO A 374 -0.31 10.96 -35.98
N THR A 375 0.77 11.64 -35.61
CA THR A 375 1.82 12.06 -36.54
C THR A 375 2.92 11.03 -36.72
N HIS A 376 2.84 9.88 -36.03
CA HIS A 376 3.80 8.79 -36.10
C HIS A 376 5.24 9.26 -35.82
N GLN A 377 5.41 10.07 -34.76
CA GLN A 377 6.73 10.46 -34.29
C GLN A 377 7.44 9.26 -33.67
N ASP A 378 8.66 8.98 -34.12
CA ASP A 378 9.54 7.94 -33.56
C ASP A 378 10.99 8.47 -33.49
N PRO A 379 11.29 9.31 -32.48
CA PRO A 379 12.59 9.95 -32.33
C PRO A 379 13.76 8.95 -32.28
N LYS A 380 13.54 7.74 -31.77
CA LYS A 380 14.58 6.71 -31.61
C LYS A 380 14.61 5.65 -32.71
N GLY A 381 13.72 5.75 -33.71
CA GLY A 381 13.66 4.81 -34.83
C GLY A 381 13.28 3.38 -34.39
N LEU A 382 12.50 3.25 -33.31
CA LEU A 382 12.07 1.96 -32.77
C LEU A 382 11.14 1.19 -33.72
N GLU A 383 10.36 1.86 -34.58
CA GLU A 383 9.54 1.18 -35.59
C GLU A 383 10.42 0.38 -36.55
N ALA A 384 11.47 1.03 -37.09
CA ALA A 384 12.39 0.38 -38.02
C ALA A 384 13.13 -0.79 -37.35
N LYS A 385 13.56 -0.62 -36.10
CA LYS A 385 14.20 -1.69 -35.30
C LYS A 385 13.25 -2.85 -35.02
N CYS A 386 11.99 -2.55 -34.68
CA CYS A 386 10.94 -3.54 -34.47
C CYS A 386 10.73 -4.40 -35.72
N ASN A 387 10.54 -3.75 -36.87
CA ASN A 387 10.27 -4.43 -38.14
C ASN A 387 11.49 -5.20 -38.69
N ALA A 388 12.70 -4.81 -38.32
CA ALA A 388 13.92 -5.53 -38.71
C ALA A 388 14.03 -6.91 -38.05
N GLY A 389 13.37 -7.13 -36.90
CA GLY A 389 13.52 -8.35 -36.11
C GLY A 389 14.93 -8.49 -35.52
N GLY A 390 15.30 -9.71 -35.13
CA GLY A 390 16.64 -9.99 -34.61
C GLY A 390 16.79 -11.33 -33.91
N THR A 391 17.94 -11.52 -33.28
CA THR A 391 18.30 -12.73 -32.53
C THR A 391 19.01 -12.38 -31.23
N LYS A 392 18.75 -13.13 -30.16
CA LYS A 392 19.40 -13.02 -28.85
C LYS A 392 19.81 -14.40 -28.37
N THR A 393 20.94 -14.47 -27.70
CA THR A 393 21.44 -15.71 -27.10
C THR A 393 21.36 -15.54 -25.59
N LEU A 394 20.58 -16.39 -24.93
CA LEU A 394 20.48 -16.44 -23.47
C LEU A 394 21.33 -17.60 -22.97
N GLU A 395 22.04 -17.40 -21.86
CA GLU A 395 22.63 -18.53 -21.13
C GLU A 395 21.49 -19.36 -20.54
N CYS A 396 21.54 -20.67 -20.80
CA CYS A 396 20.61 -21.56 -20.15
C CYS A 396 20.88 -21.63 -18.65
N PRO A 397 19.86 -21.82 -17.81
CA PRO A 397 20.10 -22.15 -16.41
C PRO A 397 20.98 -23.38 -16.37
N ALA A 398 22.00 -23.36 -15.51
CA ALA A 398 22.90 -24.48 -15.34
C ALA A 398 22.07 -25.72 -14.98
N GLN A 399 21.78 -26.56 -15.97
CA GLN A 399 21.35 -27.91 -15.72
C GLN A 399 22.57 -28.58 -15.12
N VAL A 400 22.61 -28.63 -13.79
CA VAL A 400 23.60 -29.44 -13.10
C VAL A 400 23.30 -30.88 -13.50
N GLN A 401 23.85 -31.31 -14.62
CA GLN A 401 24.01 -32.70 -14.95
C GLN A 401 24.98 -33.22 -13.90
N LEU A 402 24.46 -33.59 -12.73
CA LEU A 402 25.24 -34.29 -11.73
C LEU A 402 25.74 -35.54 -12.44
N PRO A 403 27.04 -35.66 -12.79
CA PRO A 403 27.55 -36.74 -13.63
C PRO A 403 27.43 -38.13 -12.95
N PHE A 404 26.89 -38.13 -11.73
CA PHE A 404 26.70 -39.28 -10.86
C PHE A 404 25.30 -39.91 -10.94
N PHE A 405 24.31 -39.33 -11.64
CA PHE A 405 22.95 -39.89 -11.75
C PHE A 405 22.63 -40.47 -13.13
N THR A 406 23.53 -41.25 -13.73
CA THR A 406 23.12 -42.12 -14.83
C THR A 406 22.18 -43.21 -14.30
N MET A 407 21.24 -43.70 -15.12
CA MET A 407 20.38 -44.83 -14.71
C MET A 407 21.20 -46.03 -14.23
N THR A 408 22.40 -46.23 -14.77
CA THR A 408 23.36 -47.24 -14.32
C THR A 408 23.83 -47.01 -12.88
N ASN A 409 24.13 -45.77 -12.49
CA ASN A 409 24.51 -45.43 -11.13
C ASN A 409 23.33 -45.52 -10.16
N ILE A 410 22.11 -45.17 -10.60
CA ILE A 410 20.88 -45.38 -9.81
C ILE A 410 20.67 -46.88 -9.54
N ILE A 411 20.78 -47.71 -10.58
CA ILE A 411 20.68 -49.17 -10.43
C ILE A 411 21.79 -49.70 -9.52
N ALA A 412 23.03 -49.25 -9.68
CA ALA A 412 24.15 -49.64 -8.81
C ALA A 412 23.92 -49.24 -7.35
N ALA A 413 23.42 -48.03 -7.09
CA ALA A 413 23.08 -47.56 -5.76
C ALA A 413 21.96 -48.40 -5.13
N ILE A 414 20.90 -48.71 -5.89
CA ILE A 414 19.81 -49.59 -5.44
C ILE A 414 20.34 -50.99 -5.10
N LEU A 415 21.22 -51.56 -5.93
CA LEU A 415 21.83 -52.87 -5.68
C LEU A 415 22.74 -52.86 -4.44
N ILE A 416 23.52 -51.81 -4.23
CA ILE A 416 24.35 -51.65 -3.03
C ILE A 416 23.47 -51.57 -1.78
N ILE A 417 22.43 -50.73 -1.80
CA ILE A 417 21.48 -50.61 -0.69
C ILE A 417 20.81 -51.96 -0.42
N ALA A 418 20.30 -52.64 -1.45
CA ALA A 418 19.69 -53.95 -1.32
C ALA A 418 20.68 -55.01 -0.76
N GLY A 419 21.93 -54.97 -1.20
CA GLY A 419 23.00 -55.82 -0.70
C GLY A 419 23.32 -55.59 0.78
N ILE A 420 23.38 -54.32 1.22
CA ILE A 420 23.54 -53.95 2.62
C ILE A 420 22.37 -54.50 3.45
N TYR A 421 21.13 -54.31 2.98
CA TYR A 421 19.94 -54.83 3.66
C TYR A 421 19.93 -56.37 3.73
N LEU A 422 20.38 -57.07 2.69
CA LEU A 422 20.53 -58.52 2.69
C LEU A 422 21.56 -58.98 3.74
N ILE A 423 22.73 -58.33 3.80
CA ILE A 423 23.77 -58.65 4.79
C ILE A 423 23.26 -58.42 6.22
N LEU A 424 22.54 -57.31 6.45
CA LEU A 424 21.94 -57.02 7.75
C LEU A 424 20.86 -58.03 8.14
N SER A 425 20.03 -58.49 7.19
CA SER A 425 18.99 -59.49 7.47
C SER A 425 19.59 -60.86 7.80
N MET A 426 20.70 -61.24 7.15
CA MET A 426 21.40 -62.49 7.42
C MET A 426 22.05 -62.53 8.81
N LYS A 427 22.40 -61.37 9.39
CA LYS A 427 22.92 -61.28 10.76
C LYS A 427 21.85 -61.48 11.85
N HIS A 428 20.58 -61.22 11.55
CA HIS A 428 19.48 -61.47 12.49
C HIS A 428 18.98 -62.93 12.42
N LYS A 429 19.86 -63.90 12.71
CA LYS A 429 19.36 -65.26 13.00
C LYS A 429 18.62 -65.24 14.34
N PRO A 430 17.32 -65.57 14.39
CA PRO A 430 16.59 -65.61 15.64
C PRO A 430 17.25 -66.65 16.56
N LYS A 431 17.71 -66.22 17.73
CA LYS A 431 18.20 -67.12 18.77
C LYS A 431 17.07 -68.13 19.05
N ARG A 432 17.22 -69.37 18.58
CA ARG A 432 16.32 -70.49 18.85
C ARG A 432 16.10 -70.55 20.36
N LYS A 433 14.93 -70.11 20.83
CA LYS A 433 14.52 -70.28 22.23
C LYS A 433 14.53 -71.77 22.52
N LYS A 434 15.52 -72.24 23.30
CA LYS A 434 15.54 -73.59 23.87
C LYS A 434 14.25 -73.76 24.68
N ARG A 435 13.29 -74.53 24.16
CA ARG A 435 12.12 -74.98 24.91
C ARG A 435 12.62 -75.80 26.11
N SER A 436 12.56 -75.23 27.31
CA SER A 436 12.75 -76.00 28.55
C SER A 436 11.56 -76.94 28.71
N ARG A 437 11.82 -78.24 28.55
CA ARG A 437 10.87 -79.32 28.76
C ARG A 437 10.63 -79.48 30.26
N LYS A 438 9.56 -78.89 30.78
CA LYS A 438 9.12 -79.10 32.17
C LYS A 438 8.34 -80.43 32.22
N LYS A 439 8.99 -81.48 32.72
CA LYS A 439 8.34 -82.75 33.09
C LYS A 439 7.44 -82.51 34.31
N ARG A 440 6.27 -83.15 34.30
CA ARG A 440 5.25 -83.19 35.36
C ARG A 440 5.23 -84.61 35.93
N SER A 441 4.85 -84.69 37.21
CA SER A 441 4.67 -85.83 38.13
C SER A 441 5.94 -86.53 38.58
#